data_AF-A0A813M5M5-F1
#
_entry.id   AF-A0A813M5M5-F1
#
_cell.length_a   1.000
_cell.length_b   1.000
_cell.length_c   1.000
_cell.angle_alpha   90.00
_cell.angle_beta   90.00
_cell.angle_gamma   90.00
#
_symmetry.space_group_name_H-M   'P 1'
#
loop_
_entity.id
_entity.type
_entity.pdbx_description
1 polymer ?
#
loop_
_entity_poly.entity_id
_entity_poly.type
_entity_poly.pdbx_seq_one_letter_code
_entity_poly.pdbx_strand_id
1 'polypeptide(L)'
;MKNFFNPYSLLAIYILIIVNFNIINACYITNCPWGGKRSQPIESLLENPRQCRKCASGLGTCFGPRICCGPDIGCLIDSKETNVCKFEDVNSREPCMPYGKQCEKVEYGRCATSNLCCNPDHCLEDLSCNYDEDLQQDEGANIYYDDDEKELDMKLIKALNKLIAKKKQSNLENSSKKNKDSYRPKYENDK
;
A
#
# COMPACT_ATOMS: atom_id res chain seq x y z
N MET A 1 52.28 46.96 9.49
CA MET A 1 51.49 45.74 9.27
C MET A 1 52.29 44.81 8.36
N LYS A 2 53.16 43.95 8.92
CA LYS A 2 53.94 42.99 8.13
C LYS A 2 53.29 41.62 8.29
N ASN A 3 52.53 41.20 7.27
CA ASN A 3 52.01 39.84 7.18
C ASN A 3 53.17 38.90 6.84
N PHE A 4 53.80 38.35 7.88
CA PHE A 4 54.83 37.31 7.79
C PHE A 4 54.17 35.93 7.67
N PHE A 5 53.33 35.72 6.65
CA PHE A 5 52.85 34.37 6.35
C PHE A 5 53.91 33.64 5.54
N ASN A 6 54.76 32.92 6.26
CA ASN A 6 55.80 32.07 5.70
C ASN A 6 55.17 31.03 4.74
N PRO A 7 55.66 30.86 3.50
CA PRO A 7 55.06 29.95 2.53
C PRO A 7 54.92 28.51 3.05
N TYR A 8 55.84 28.06 3.91
CA TYR A 8 55.75 26.74 4.56
C TYR A 8 54.59 26.63 5.55
N SER A 9 54.21 27.74 6.19
CA SER A 9 53.06 27.78 7.11
C SER A 9 51.74 27.70 6.35
N LEU A 10 51.62 28.37 5.19
CA LEU A 10 50.44 28.25 4.33
C LEU A 10 50.28 26.83 3.77
N LEU A 11 51.39 26.20 3.39
CA LEU A 11 51.40 24.83 2.87
C LEU A 11 51.01 23.83 3.97
N ALA A 12 51.48 24.01 5.20
CA ALA A 12 51.10 23.21 6.35
C ALA A 12 49.60 23.35 6.69
N ILE A 13 49.06 24.57 6.65
CA ILE A 13 47.62 24.83 6.88
C ILE A 13 46.79 24.16 5.77
N TYR A 14 47.21 24.24 4.51
CA TYR A 14 46.53 23.59 3.39
C TYR A 14 46.49 22.07 3.54
N ILE A 15 47.61 21.45 3.93
CA ILE A 15 47.67 20.00 4.19
C ILE A 15 46.74 19.64 5.36
N LEU A 16 46.74 20.42 6.46
CA LEU A 16 45.84 20.19 7.59
C LEU A 16 44.36 20.28 7.17
N ILE A 17 43.98 21.24 6.32
CA ILE A 17 42.61 21.36 5.83
C ILE A 17 42.21 20.14 5.00
N ILE A 18 43.07 19.67 4.09
CA ILE A 18 42.79 18.47 3.28
C ILE A 18 42.62 17.23 4.17
N VAL A 19 43.52 17.02 5.13
CA VAL A 19 43.46 15.87 6.04
C VAL A 19 42.19 15.90 6.88
N ASN A 20 41.83 17.06 7.45
CA ASN A 20 40.61 17.20 8.25
C ASN A 20 39.34 17.04 7.41
N PHE A 21 39.30 17.56 6.17
CA PHE A 21 38.14 17.40 5.29
C PHE A 21 37.86 15.93 4.97
N ASN A 22 38.90 15.12 4.79
CA ASN A 22 38.75 13.68 4.58
C ASN A 22 38.25 12.93 5.84
N ILE A 23 38.60 13.42 7.04
CA ILE A 23 38.17 12.82 8.33
C ILE A 23 36.74 13.25 8.70
N ILE A 24 36.34 14.48 8.35
CA ILE A 24 35.00 15.04 8.63
C ILE A 24 33.92 14.44 7.71
N ASN A 25 34.30 13.74 6.64
CA ASN A 25 33.41 12.82 5.92
C ASN A 25 33.10 11.57 6.78
N ALA A 26 32.69 11.76 8.03
CA ALA A 26 32.00 10.76 8.81
C ALA A 26 30.73 10.39 8.04
N CYS A 27 30.58 9.10 7.78
CA CYS A 27 29.50 8.53 6.99
C CYS A 27 28.13 9.05 7.46
N TYR A 28 27.53 9.97 6.71
CA TYR A 28 26.15 10.40 6.93
C TYR A 28 25.24 9.32 6.36
N ILE A 29 24.96 8.30 7.18
CA ILE A 29 24.02 7.23 6.83
C ILE A 29 22.62 7.83 6.83
N THR A 30 22.12 8.16 5.63
CA THR A 30 20.71 8.53 5.42
C THR A 30 19.81 7.30 5.44
N ASN A 31 20.37 6.15 5.03
CA ASN A 31 19.65 4.90 4.91
C ASN A 31 19.90 4.02 6.13
N CYS A 32 19.16 4.28 7.20
CA CYS A 32 19.26 3.48 8.43
C CYS A 32 18.55 2.14 8.19
N PRO A 33 19.20 0.99 8.44
CA PRO A 33 18.52 -0.30 8.33
C PRO A 33 17.33 -0.36 9.30
N TRP A 34 16.29 -1.10 8.93
CA TRP A 34 15.15 -1.36 9.81
C TRP A 34 15.64 -1.97 11.14
N GLY A 35 15.21 -1.39 12.27
CA GLY A 35 15.41 -1.98 13.60
C GLY A 35 16.56 -1.44 14.48
N GLY A 36 17.05 -0.21 14.25
CA GLY A 36 18.03 0.41 15.15
C GLY A 36 17.45 0.86 16.51
N LYS A 37 18.29 1.04 17.55
CA LYS A 37 17.88 1.52 18.89
C LYS A 37 17.17 2.90 18.93
N ARG A 38 17.14 3.60 17.79
CA ARG A 38 16.47 4.90 17.58
C ARG A 38 15.28 4.80 16.63
N SER A 39 14.94 3.63 16.09
CA SER A 39 13.63 3.48 15.45
C SER A 39 12.62 3.79 16.54
N GLN A 40 11.88 4.89 16.36
CA GLN A 40 10.72 5.14 17.20
C GLN A 40 9.89 3.85 17.25
N PRO A 41 9.28 3.52 18.40
CA PRO A 41 8.38 2.37 18.46
C PRO A 41 7.41 2.50 17.28
N ILE A 42 7.30 1.45 16.46
CA ILE A 42 6.38 1.43 15.31
C ILE A 42 4.98 1.92 15.74
N GLU A 43 4.63 1.67 17.00
CA GLU A 43 3.45 2.14 17.72
C GLU A 43 3.20 3.66 17.68
N SER A 44 4.23 4.52 17.72
CA SER A 44 4.06 5.99 17.60
C SER A 44 3.95 6.49 16.15
N LEU A 45 4.33 5.66 15.17
CA LEU A 45 4.10 5.87 13.74
C LEU A 45 2.79 5.22 13.26
N LEU A 46 2.17 4.39 14.12
CA LEU A 46 1.02 3.55 13.78
C LEU A 46 -0.30 4.32 13.82
N GLU A 47 -0.35 5.50 14.46
CA GLU A 47 -1.61 6.25 14.56
C GLU A 47 -2.05 6.78 13.19
N ASN A 48 -1.10 7.06 12.26
CA ASN A 48 -1.36 7.23 10.83
C ASN A 48 -0.05 7.32 10.02
N PRO A 49 0.54 6.20 9.54
CA PRO A 49 1.78 6.28 8.78
C PRO A 49 1.53 6.96 7.42
N ARG A 50 2.34 7.98 7.11
CA ARG A 50 2.31 8.67 5.82
C ARG A 50 2.47 7.65 4.69
N GLN A 51 1.55 7.67 3.73
CA GLN A 51 1.68 6.86 2.52
C GLN A 51 2.86 7.36 1.66
N CYS A 52 3.63 6.42 1.12
CA CYS A 52 4.71 6.76 0.21
C CYS A 52 4.20 7.47 -1.05
N ARG A 53 5.07 8.26 -1.68
CA ARG A 53 4.74 9.03 -2.87
C ARG A 53 4.22 8.14 -4.01
N LYS A 54 3.28 8.70 -4.78
CA LYS A 54 2.76 8.09 -6.00
C LYS A 54 3.75 8.22 -7.16
N CYS A 55 3.78 7.21 -8.01
CA CYS A 55 4.64 7.09 -9.20
C CYS A 55 3.78 6.64 -10.40
N ALA A 56 4.39 6.53 -11.59
CA ALA A 56 3.70 6.15 -12.83
C ALA A 56 2.38 6.91 -13.07
N SER A 57 2.45 8.25 -12.98
CA SER A 57 1.28 9.15 -13.14
C SER A 57 0.12 8.88 -12.16
N GLY A 58 0.41 8.33 -10.99
CA GLY A 58 -0.59 8.03 -9.97
C GLY A 58 -1.08 6.58 -9.97
N LEU A 59 -0.71 5.78 -10.97
CA LEU A 59 -1.09 4.38 -11.08
C LEU A 59 -0.33 3.47 -10.11
N GLY A 60 0.80 3.95 -9.57
CA GLY A 60 1.61 3.21 -8.61
C GLY A 60 1.99 4.02 -7.37
N THR A 61 2.55 3.32 -6.39
CA THR A 61 3.15 3.87 -5.18
C THR A 61 4.60 3.37 -5.06
N CYS A 62 5.49 4.21 -4.54
CA CYS A 62 6.89 3.85 -4.35
C CYS A 62 7.04 2.82 -3.22
N PHE A 63 7.73 1.71 -3.51
CA PHE A 63 8.15 0.71 -2.52
C PHE A 63 9.63 0.83 -2.15
N GLY A 64 10.42 1.47 -3.01
CA GLY A 64 11.84 1.77 -2.80
C GLY A 64 12.33 2.84 -3.77
N PRO A 65 13.59 3.29 -3.68
CA PRO A 65 14.12 4.37 -4.52
C PRO A 65 14.13 4.04 -6.02
N ARG A 66 14.04 2.75 -6.36
CA ARG A 66 14.06 2.22 -7.74
C ARG A 66 12.89 1.28 -8.03
N ILE A 67 11.85 1.28 -7.18
CA ILE A 67 10.72 0.34 -7.27
C ILE A 67 9.40 1.10 -7.14
N CYS A 68 8.56 1.01 -8.17
CA CYS A 68 7.23 1.58 -8.24
C CYS A 68 6.22 0.48 -8.55
N CYS A 69 5.22 0.28 -7.70
CA CYS A 69 4.25 -0.79 -7.89
C CYS A 69 2.81 -0.28 -7.87
N GLY A 70 1.95 -0.91 -8.66
CA GLY A 70 0.51 -0.68 -8.66
C GLY A 70 -0.25 -1.95 -9.06
N PRO A 71 -1.52 -2.10 -8.66
CA PRO A 71 -2.31 -3.29 -8.95
C PRO A 71 -2.44 -3.54 -10.45
N ASP A 72 -2.65 -2.49 -11.25
CA ASP A 72 -2.88 -2.59 -12.70
C ASP A 72 -1.61 -2.57 -13.55
N ILE A 73 -0.52 -2.00 -13.03
CA ILE A 73 0.75 -1.81 -13.76
C ILE A 73 1.83 -2.82 -13.37
N GLY A 74 1.56 -3.67 -12.38
CA GLY A 74 2.56 -4.53 -11.76
C GLY A 74 3.64 -3.72 -11.03
N CYS A 75 4.88 -4.19 -11.07
CA CYS A 75 6.03 -3.47 -10.51
C CYS A 75 7.02 -3.07 -11.59
N LEU A 76 7.33 -1.77 -11.61
CA LEU A 76 8.35 -1.16 -12.44
C LEU A 76 9.62 -1.02 -11.61
N ILE A 77 10.71 -1.67 -12.06
CA ILE A 77 12.01 -1.65 -11.40
C ILE A 77 13.02 -0.96 -12.33
N ASP A 78 13.81 -0.03 -11.79
CA ASP A 78 14.83 0.73 -12.52
C ASP A 78 14.30 1.46 -13.78
N SER A 79 13.02 1.79 -13.79
CA SER A 79 12.36 2.47 -14.91
C SER A 79 12.35 4.00 -14.73
N LYS A 80 11.97 4.73 -15.77
CA LYS A 80 11.89 6.21 -15.71
C LYS A 80 10.89 6.70 -14.67
N GLU A 81 9.82 5.92 -14.48
CA GLU A 81 8.72 6.18 -13.54
C GLU A 81 9.18 6.09 -12.07
N THR A 82 10.28 5.37 -11.80
CA THR A 82 10.85 5.21 -10.45
C THR A 82 11.72 6.37 -10.00
N ASN A 83 12.12 7.30 -10.90
CA ASN A 83 12.97 8.44 -10.53
C ASN A 83 12.37 9.32 -9.45
N VAL A 84 11.03 9.40 -9.40
CA VAL A 84 10.28 10.14 -8.38
C VAL A 84 10.43 9.50 -6.99
N CYS A 85 10.68 8.19 -6.92
CA CYS A 85 10.83 7.46 -5.66
C CYS A 85 12.16 7.71 -4.96
N LYS A 86 13.21 8.14 -5.70
CA LYS A 86 14.50 8.54 -5.10
C LYS A 86 14.35 9.69 -4.10
N PHE A 87 13.31 10.51 -4.27
CA PHE A 87 13.01 11.59 -3.34
C PHE A 87 12.71 11.07 -1.92
N GLU A 88 12.08 9.89 -1.80
CA GLU A 88 11.75 9.32 -0.49
C GLU A 88 13.02 8.92 0.29
N ASP A 89 14.08 8.50 -0.40
CA ASP A 89 15.37 8.10 0.22
C ASP A 89 16.28 9.30 0.54
N VAL A 90 16.35 10.29 -0.36
CA VAL A 90 17.34 11.38 -0.25
C VAL A 90 16.78 12.64 0.39
N ASN A 91 15.51 12.94 0.19
CA ASN A 91 14.93 14.26 0.49
C ASN A 91 13.79 14.24 1.50
N SER A 92 13.16 13.08 1.73
CA SER A 92 12.10 12.98 2.74
C SER A 92 12.68 13.00 4.16
N ARG A 93 12.03 13.75 5.04
CA ARG A 93 12.39 13.84 6.47
C ARG A 93 11.54 12.93 7.35
N GLU A 94 10.41 12.47 6.82
CA GLU A 94 9.45 11.63 7.52
C GLU A 94 9.41 10.26 6.85
N PRO A 95 9.47 9.16 7.62
CA PRO A 95 9.33 7.83 7.05
C PRO A 95 7.93 7.66 6.46
N CYS A 96 7.88 7.06 5.29
CA CYS A 96 6.63 6.67 4.65
C CYS A 96 6.47 5.15 4.71
N MET A 97 5.22 4.69 4.54
CA MET A 97 4.90 3.27 4.47
C MET A 97 4.18 2.99 3.14
N PRO A 98 4.62 1.99 2.35
CA PRO A 98 3.89 1.54 1.18
C PRO A 98 2.62 0.78 1.60
N TYR A 99 1.65 0.71 0.70
CA TYR A 99 0.40 -0.03 0.91
C TYR A 99 0.66 -1.55 0.99
N GLY A 100 -0.40 -2.28 1.33
CA GLY A 100 -0.41 -3.75 1.32
C GLY A 100 -0.06 -4.37 2.66
N LYS A 101 -0.52 -5.60 2.84
CA LYS A 101 -0.21 -6.42 4.02
C LYS A 101 1.24 -6.90 4.01
N GLN A 102 1.75 -7.22 5.19
CA GLN A 102 3.07 -7.86 5.32
C GLN A 102 3.03 -9.25 4.68
N CYS A 103 4.14 -9.64 4.05
CA CYS A 103 4.33 -10.94 3.43
C CYS A 103 5.56 -11.64 4.00
N GLU A 104 5.64 -12.96 3.80
CA GLU A 104 6.61 -13.81 4.52
C GLU A 104 7.91 -14.01 3.73
N LYS A 105 7.85 -14.04 2.39
CA LYS A 105 9.03 -14.39 1.58
C LYS A 105 10.12 -13.33 1.56
N VAL A 106 9.77 -12.07 1.82
CA VAL A 106 10.72 -10.96 1.86
C VAL A 106 10.67 -10.36 3.25
N GLU A 107 11.81 -10.29 3.93
CA GLU A 107 11.90 -9.64 5.24
C GLU A 107 11.46 -8.18 5.15
N TYR A 108 10.54 -7.80 6.05
CA TYR A 108 9.89 -6.49 6.07
C TYR A 108 9.17 -6.12 4.76
N GLY A 109 8.85 -7.12 3.94
CA GLY A 109 8.16 -6.95 2.67
C GLY A 109 6.67 -6.68 2.84
N ARG A 110 6.07 -6.08 1.81
CA ARG A 110 4.64 -5.90 1.67
C ARG A 110 4.15 -6.31 0.29
N CYS A 111 2.90 -6.76 0.23
CA CYS A 111 2.26 -7.15 -1.01
C CYS A 111 2.06 -5.94 -1.92
N ALA A 112 2.72 -5.97 -3.07
CA ALA A 112 2.75 -4.86 -4.01
C ALA A 112 1.75 -5.03 -5.17
N THR A 113 1.56 -6.27 -5.62
CA THR A 113 0.56 -6.69 -6.61
C THR A 113 0.26 -8.19 -6.40
N SER A 114 -0.65 -8.75 -7.19
CA SER A 114 -1.05 -10.16 -7.09
C SER A 114 0.15 -11.09 -7.18
N ASN A 115 0.31 -11.90 -6.15
CA ASN A 115 1.40 -12.85 -5.96
C ASN A 115 2.80 -12.24 -5.88
N LEU A 116 2.96 -10.95 -5.55
CA LEU A 116 4.27 -10.30 -5.48
C LEU A 116 4.49 -9.53 -4.18
N CYS A 117 5.53 -9.92 -3.45
CA CYS A 117 6.00 -9.33 -2.20
C CYS A 117 7.24 -8.48 -2.46
N CYS A 118 7.25 -7.23 -2.00
CA CYS A 118 8.35 -6.30 -2.25
C CYS A 118 8.83 -5.62 -0.96
N ASN A 119 10.14 -5.40 -0.87
CA ASN A 119 10.76 -4.44 0.04
C ASN A 119 11.49 -3.35 -0.79
N PRO A 120 12.18 -2.36 -0.17
CA PRO A 120 12.85 -1.30 -0.92
C PRO A 120 13.97 -1.76 -1.86
N ASP A 121 14.51 -2.96 -1.64
CA ASP A 121 15.66 -3.48 -2.36
C ASP A 121 15.25 -4.40 -3.51
N HIS A 122 14.26 -5.26 -3.31
CA HIS A 122 13.86 -6.29 -4.26
C HIS A 122 12.41 -6.78 -4.05
N CYS A 123 11.93 -7.53 -5.04
CA CYS A 123 10.63 -8.20 -5.02
C CYS A 123 10.79 -9.68 -5.29
N LEU A 124 9.97 -10.50 -4.65
CA LEU A 124 9.87 -11.95 -4.87
C LEU A 124 8.40 -12.35 -4.99
N GLU A 125 8.14 -13.36 -5.82
CA GLU A 125 6.80 -13.92 -5.97
C GLU A 125 6.38 -14.64 -4.68
N ASP A 126 5.24 -14.25 -4.12
CA ASP A 126 4.68 -14.77 -2.87
C ASP A 126 3.16 -14.97 -3.02
N LEU A 127 2.72 -16.23 -2.92
CA LEU A 127 1.31 -16.61 -3.06
C LEU A 127 0.43 -16.06 -1.92
N SER A 128 1.03 -15.63 -0.81
CA SER A 128 0.29 -14.95 0.27
C SER A 128 -0.27 -13.58 -0.18
N CYS A 129 0.28 -13.00 -1.24
CA CYS A 129 -0.14 -11.72 -1.81
C CYS A 129 -1.28 -11.85 -2.82
N ASN A 130 -2.32 -12.61 -2.50
CA ASN A 130 -3.48 -12.77 -3.36
C ASN A 130 -4.49 -11.62 -3.16
N TYR A 131 -4.64 -10.74 -4.16
CA TYR A 131 -5.62 -9.64 -4.12
C TYR A 131 -7.07 -10.10 -4.15
N ASP A 132 -7.34 -11.32 -4.65
CA ASP A 132 -8.71 -11.86 -4.73
C ASP A 132 -9.29 -12.20 -3.34
N GLU A 133 -8.45 -12.30 -2.31
CA GLU A 133 -8.86 -12.56 -0.92
C GLU A 133 -9.01 -11.27 -0.09
N ASP A 134 -8.44 -10.14 -0.53
CA ASP A 134 -8.33 -8.91 0.26
C ASP A 134 -9.45 -7.88 0.00
N LEU A 135 -10.31 -8.08 -1.01
CA LEU A 135 -11.58 -7.34 -1.12
C LEU A 135 -12.58 -7.64 0.03
N GLN A 136 -12.19 -8.52 0.97
CA GLN A 136 -12.90 -8.76 2.23
C GLN A 136 -12.14 -8.21 3.46
N GLN A 137 -10.98 -7.58 3.30
CA GLN A 137 -10.17 -7.03 4.41
C GLN A 137 -9.96 -5.50 4.37
N ASP A 138 -10.43 -4.82 3.33
CA ASP A 138 -10.64 -3.35 3.33
C ASP A 138 -12.01 -2.93 3.95
N GLU A 139 -12.67 -3.83 4.68
CA GLU A 139 -13.63 -3.48 5.76
C GLU A 139 -12.94 -3.38 7.13
N GLY A 140 -11.61 -3.25 7.15
CA GLY A 140 -10.78 -3.14 8.35
C GLY A 140 -10.29 -1.74 8.66
N ALA A 141 -10.92 -0.69 8.12
CA ALA A 141 -10.77 0.65 8.67
C ALA A 141 -11.32 0.63 10.10
N ASN A 142 -10.40 0.54 11.06
CA ASN A 142 -10.66 0.60 12.49
C ASN A 142 -11.21 2.00 12.82
N ILE A 143 -12.51 2.20 12.62
CA ILE A 143 -13.20 3.36 13.17
C ILE A 143 -13.62 2.98 14.57
N TYR A 144 -13.05 3.68 15.55
CA TYR A 144 -13.50 3.70 16.93
C TYR A 144 -14.97 4.14 16.97
N TYR A 145 -15.89 3.17 17.12
CA TYR A 145 -17.32 3.37 17.33
C TYR A 145 -17.80 2.49 18.49
N ASP A 146 -18.50 3.12 19.43
CA ASP A 146 -18.99 2.54 20.69
C ASP A 146 -19.90 1.31 20.47
N ASP A 147 -19.84 0.37 21.41
CA ASP A 147 -20.39 -0.99 21.30
C ASP A 147 -21.93 -1.10 21.18
N ASP A 148 -22.68 0.00 21.37
CA ASP A 148 -24.15 -0.02 21.37
C ASP A 148 -24.79 -0.02 19.96
N GLU A 149 -24.09 0.45 18.92
CA GLU A 149 -24.67 0.63 17.58
C GLU A 149 -24.69 -0.66 16.74
N LYS A 150 -23.81 -1.62 17.06
CA LYS A 150 -23.65 -2.92 16.36
C LYS A 150 -24.90 -3.80 16.41
N GLU A 151 -25.72 -3.69 17.46
CA GLU A 151 -26.92 -4.52 17.59
C GLU A 151 -28.06 -4.05 16.67
N LEU A 152 -28.17 -2.74 16.44
CA LEU A 152 -29.16 -2.14 15.55
C LEU A 152 -28.87 -2.44 14.09
N ASP A 153 -27.60 -2.33 13.69
CA ASP A 153 -27.17 -2.63 12.31
C ASP A 153 -27.32 -4.13 11.99
N MET A 154 -26.99 -5.01 12.94
CA MET A 154 -27.22 -6.44 12.77
C MET A 154 -28.71 -6.80 12.64
N LYS A 155 -29.60 -6.10 13.37
CA LYS A 155 -31.05 -6.26 13.23
C LYS A 155 -31.54 -5.75 11.88
N LEU A 156 -31.02 -4.62 11.40
CA LEU A 156 -31.37 -4.03 10.11
C LEU A 156 -30.95 -4.93 8.94
N ILE A 157 -29.72 -5.43 8.95
CA ILE A 157 -29.18 -6.35 7.94
C ILE A 157 -30.02 -7.64 7.90
N LYS A 158 -30.37 -8.18 9.06
CA LYS A 158 -31.21 -9.39 9.15
C LYS A 158 -32.63 -9.15 8.63
N ALA A 159 -33.21 -7.97 8.89
CA ALA A 159 -34.51 -7.58 8.35
C ALA A 159 -34.47 -7.42 6.83
N LEU A 160 -33.44 -6.75 6.29
CA LEU A 160 -33.22 -6.58 4.86
C LEU A 160 -33.10 -7.93 4.13
N ASN A 161 -32.29 -8.84 4.66
CA ASN A 161 -32.12 -10.18 4.09
C ASN A 161 -33.44 -10.97 4.08
N LYS A 162 -34.27 -10.81 5.11
CA LYS A 162 -35.60 -11.43 5.17
C LYS A 162 -36.57 -10.85 4.13
N LEU A 163 -36.51 -9.55 3.87
CA LEU A 163 -37.30 -8.90 2.82
C LEU A 163 -36.84 -9.31 1.42
N ILE A 164 -35.52 -9.42 1.20
CA ILE A 164 -34.95 -9.90 -0.06
C ILE A 164 -35.38 -11.35 -0.33
N ALA A 165 -35.33 -12.22 0.67
CA ALA A 165 -35.78 -13.61 0.54
C ALA A 165 -37.28 -13.72 0.21
N LYS A 166 -38.13 -12.92 0.86
CA LYS A 166 -39.57 -12.86 0.55
C LYS A 166 -39.83 -12.34 -0.87
N LYS A 167 -39.09 -11.32 -1.32
CA LYS A 167 -39.21 -10.79 -2.69
C LYS A 167 -38.73 -11.80 -3.74
N LYS A 168 -37.75 -12.63 -3.41
CA LYS A 168 -37.31 -13.74 -4.28
C LYS A 168 -38.40 -14.80 -4.43
N GLN A 169 -39.08 -15.16 -3.34
CA GLN A 169 -40.20 -16.10 -3.36
C GLN A 169 -41.40 -15.56 -4.15
N SER A 170 -41.79 -14.30 -3.96
CA SER A 170 -42.89 -13.70 -4.73
C SER A 170 -42.56 -13.57 -6.23
N ASN A 171 -41.29 -13.30 -6.58
CA ASN A 171 -40.84 -13.33 -7.98
C ASN A 171 -40.88 -14.75 -8.59
N LEU A 172 -40.53 -15.79 -7.83
CA LEU A 172 -40.63 -17.20 -8.26
C LEU A 172 -42.09 -17.64 -8.47
N GLU A 173 -43.01 -17.22 -7.61
CA GLU A 173 -44.45 -17.49 -7.75
C GLU A 173 -45.06 -16.74 -8.94
N ASN A 174 -44.67 -15.48 -9.17
CA ASN A 174 -45.10 -14.70 -10.31
C ASN A 174 -44.56 -15.25 -11.65
N SER A 175 -43.33 -15.78 -11.65
CA SER A 175 -42.75 -16.47 -12.81
C SER A 175 -43.46 -17.79 -13.13
N SER A 176 -43.97 -18.49 -12.10
CA SER A 176 -44.72 -19.74 -12.28
C SER A 176 -46.17 -19.52 -12.75
N LYS A 177 -46.80 -18.40 -12.38
CA LYS A 177 -48.15 -18.04 -12.90
C LYS A 177 -48.12 -17.62 -14.37
N LYS A 178 -47.14 -16.81 -14.79
CA LYS A 178 -46.95 -16.43 -16.21
C LYS A 178 -46.76 -17.63 -17.14
N ASN A 179 -46.17 -18.73 -16.64
CA ASN A 179 -45.94 -19.93 -17.44
C ASN A 179 -47.19 -20.82 -17.59
N LYS A 180 -48.18 -20.70 -16.70
CA LYS A 180 -49.45 -21.46 -16.78
C LYS A 180 -50.46 -20.85 -17.75
N ASP A 181 -50.39 -19.54 -18.00
CA ASP A 181 -51.29 -18.86 -18.95
C ASP A 181 -50.91 -19.09 -20.44
N SER A 182 -49.81 -19.80 -20.72
CA SER A 182 -49.34 -20.09 -22.08
C SER A 182 -49.77 -21.45 -22.66
N TYR A 183 -50.35 -22.36 -21.87
CA TYR A 183 -50.86 -23.65 -22.36
C TYR A 183 -52.39 -23.74 -22.17
N ARG A 184 -53.12 -23.07 -23.07
CA ARG A 184 -54.56 -23.33 -23.29
C ARG A 184 -54.70 -24.24 -24.53
N PRO A 185 -55.16 -25.49 -24.41
CA PRO A 185 -55.35 -26.36 -25.57
C PRO A 185 -56.51 -25.82 -26.43
N LYS A 186 -56.28 -25.70 -27.74
CA LYS A 186 -57.34 -25.46 -28.73
C LYS A 186 -57.95 -26.81 -29.15
N TYR A 187 -59.11 -27.12 -28.58
CA TYR A 187 -60.17 -27.97 -29.15
C TYR A 187 -61.45 -27.14 -28.92
N GLU A 188 -62.41 -26.96 -29.80
CA GLU A 188 -62.86 -27.66 -31.00
C GLU A 188 -63.94 -26.76 -31.65
N ASN A 189 -64.46 -27.17 -32.82
CA ASN A 189 -65.72 -26.79 -33.47
C ASN A 189 -65.56 -26.03 -34.78
N ASP A 190 -65.59 -26.77 -35.89
CA ASP A 190 -66.41 -26.38 -37.03
C ASP A 190 -67.20 -27.60 -37.52
N LYS A 191 -68.46 -27.31 -37.86
CA LYS A 191 -69.53 -28.21 -38.27
C LYS A 191 -69.27 -28.88 -39.62
#